data_AF-Q67UA4-F1
#
_entry.id   AF-Q67UA4-F1
#
_cell.length_a   1.000
_cell.length_b   1.000
_cell.length_c   1.000
_cell.angle_alpha   90.00
_cell.angle_beta   90.00
_cell.angle_gamma   90.00
#
_symmetry.space_group_name_H-M   'P 1'
#
loop_
_entity.id
_entity.type
_entity.pdbx_description
1 polymer ?
#
loop_
_entity_poly.entity_id
_entity_poly.type
_entity_poly.pdbx_seq_one_letter_code
_entity_poly.pdbx_strand_id
1 'polypeptide(L)'
;MARARRGRQNAAASPPSLALQLQVASLVIVFVFAFSSAITPTRADHVEGHMSHEMFGYENDATGPAKWGSLHKEWAVCGDGKKQSPIDITTVEPQKVKEPLMQAYKAGATTIQNRGHDYMLKWKDGNSKLTVQGKEYTLKQVHWHEPSEHTINGTRFDAEMHMVHEDPSMARAVVSVLLSTKAGQPNAVLTEVVTTTCLTVHLKWFVSISSPTERPRNGNEHI
;
A
#
# COMPACT_ATOMS: atom_id res chain seq x y z
N MET A 1 72.28 43.16 24.74
CA MET A 1 72.29 41.78 24.17
C MET A 1 70.85 41.37 23.87
N ALA A 2 70.56 41.07 22.59
CA ALA A 2 69.21 40.87 22.07
C ALA A 2 68.60 39.52 22.48
N ARG A 3 67.36 39.54 22.99
CA ARG A 3 66.57 38.36 23.37
C ARG A 3 65.86 37.79 22.12
N ALA A 4 66.28 36.61 21.67
CA ALA A 4 65.68 35.89 20.56
C ALA A 4 64.37 35.17 20.97
N ARG A 5 63.36 35.28 20.10
CA ARG A 5 62.01 34.69 20.20
C ARG A 5 62.04 33.16 20.04
N ARG A 6 61.34 32.42 20.92
CA ARG A 6 61.06 30.97 20.76
C ARG A 6 59.82 30.78 19.88
N GLY A 7 59.98 30.14 18.72
CA GLY A 7 58.89 29.65 17.90
C GLY A 7 58.29 28.36 18.47
N ARG A 8 56.95 28.28 18.47
CA ARG A 8 56.13 27.20 19.01
C ARG A 8 56.00 26.10 17.93
N GLN A 9 56.58 24.93 18.17
CA GLN A 9 56.40 23.77 17.30
C GLN A 9 55.09 23.05 17.67
N ASN A 10 54.17 22.93 16.71
CA ASN A 10 52.95 22.15 16.87
C ASN A 10 53.30 20.66 16.78
N ALA A 11 53.15 19.93 17.89
CA ALA A 11 53.36 18.49 17.93
C ALA A 11 52.23 17.79 17.15
N ALA A 12 52.59 17.15 16.03
CA ALA A 12 51.70 16.24 15.33
C ALA A 12 51.51 14.98 16.17
N ALA A 13 50.26 14.57 16.39
CA ALA A 13 49.91 13.38 17.15
C ALA A 13 50.42 12.14 16.43
N SER A 14 51.17 11.30 17.14
CA SER A 14 51.73 10.06 16.65
C SER A 14 50.62 9.07 16.28
N PRO A 15 50.75 8.32 15.18
CA PRO A 15 49.78 7.29 14.83
C PRO A 15 49.72 6.19 15.90
N PRO A 16 48.55 5.59 16.14
CA PRO A 16 48.41 4.54 17.13
C PRO A 16 49.26 3.33 16.77
N SER A 17 49.84 2.70 17.80
CA SER A 17 50.68 1.51 17.66
C SER A 17 49.92 0.34 17.01
N LEU A 18 50.65 -0.50 16.24
CA LEU A 18 50.13 -1.70 15.58
C LEU A 18 49.28 -2.60 16.53
N ALA A 19 49.69 -2.68 17.80
CA ALA A 19 48.98 -3.45 18.84
C ALA A 19 47.54 -2.97 19.07
N LEU A 20 47.29 -1.65 19.01
CA LEU A 20 45.95 -1.09 19.15
C LEU A 20 45.10 -1.38 17.90
N GLN A 21 45.71 -1.34 16.71
CA GLN A 21 45.01 -1.69 15.46
C GLN A 21 44.54 -3.15 15.45
N LEU A 22 45.39 -4.08 15.92
CA LEU A 22 45.05 -5.50 16.04
C LEU A 22 43.92 -5.74 17.07
N GLN A 23 43.92 -5.04 18.21
CA GLN A 23 42.85 -5.16 19.20
C GLN A 23 41.50 -4.64 18.67
N VAL A 24 41.49 -3.51 17.97
CA VAL A 24 40.25 -2.95 17.38
C VAL A 24 39.72 -3.88 16.29
N ALA A 25 40.58 -4.44 15.43
CA ALA A 25 40.17 -5.41 14.42
C ALA A 25 39.57 -6.68 15.05
N SER A 26 40.17 -7.18 16.13
CA SER A 26 39.67 -8.36 16.84
C SER A 26 38.31 -8.09 17.50
N LEU A 27 38.09 -6.89 18.06
CA LEU A 27 36.78 -6.47 18.60
C LEU A 27 35.70 -6.38 17.53
N VAL A 28 36.02 -5.84 16.34
CA VAL A 28 35.07 -5.76 15.22
C VAL A 28 34.64 -7.15 14.74
N ILE A 29 35.59 -8.09 14.63
CA ILE A 29 35.28 -9.48 14.22
C ILE A 29 34.37 -10.16 15.26
N VAL A 30 34.64 -10.00 16.56
CA VAL A 30 33.78 -10.55 17.62
C VAL A 30 32.37 -9.96 17.54
N PHE A 31 32.21 -8.67 17.22
CA PHE A 31 30.90 -8.08 17.03
C PHE A 31 30.16 -8.60 15.79
N VAL A 32 30.86 -8.84 14.67
CA VAL A 32 30.24 -9.43 13.47
C VAL A 32 29.74 -10.85 13.75
N PHE A 33 30.51 -11.67 14.49
CA PHE A 33 30.07 -13.01 14.85
C PHE A 33 29.00 -13.02 15.95
N ALA A 34 29.06 -12.13 16.94
CA ALA A 34 28.05 -12.04 17.99
C ALA A 34 26.70 -11.52 17.47
N PHE A 35 26.70 -10.66 16.44
CA PHE A 35 25.45 -10.24 15.79
C PHE A 35 24.84 -11.32 14.89
N SER A 36 25.59 -12.37 14.56
CA SER A 36 25.13 -13.43 13.66
C SER A 36 24.36 -14.56 14.36
N SER A 37 24.08 -14.47 15.66
CA SER A 37 23.43 -15.57 16.42
C SER A 37 22.17 -15.19 17.22
N ALA A 38 21.51 -14.07 16.93
CA ALA A 38 20.29 -13.69 17.65
C ALA A 38 19.08 -13.33 16.77
N ILE A 39 19.04 -13.80 15.52
CA ILE A 39 17.77 -13.87 14.79
C ILE A 39 17.12 -15.19 15.17
N THR A 40 16.50 -15.23 16.35
CA THR A 40 15.39 -16.15 16.58
C THR A 40 14.34 -15.79 15.51
N PRO A 41 14.02 -16.68 14.56
CA PRO A 41 12.86 -16.45 13.72
C PRO A 41 11.68 -16.53 14.66
N THR A 42 11.15 -15.38 15.07
CA THR A 42 9.81 -15.32 15.62
C THR A 42 8.93 -15.87 14.51
N ARG A 43 8.35 -17.03 14.79
CA ARG A 43 7.36 -17.69 13.97
C ARG A 43 6.13 -16.80 13.91
N ALA A 44 6.19 -15.75 13.10
CA ALA A 44 5.04 -15.04 12.60
C ALA A 44 4.59 -15.79 11.35
N ASP A 45 4.12 -17.03 11.54
CA ASP A 45 3.29 -17.73 10.55
C ASP A 45 1.91 -17.06 10.55
N HIS A 46 1.85 -15.76 10.27
CA HIS A 46 0.73 -15.19 9.54
C HIS A 46 1.15 -15.24 8.08
N VAL A 47 1.25 -16.46 7.57
CA VAL A 47 1.05 -16.69 6.15
C VAL A 47 -0.39 -16.21 5.93
N GLU A 48 -0.56 -14.96 5.50
CA GLU A 48 -1.75 -14.56 4.75
C GLU A 48 -1.91 -15.68 3.74
N GLY A 49 -2.89 -16.55 3.98
CA GLY A 49 -3.08 -17.75 3.18
C GLY A 49 -3.00 -17.30 1.73
N HIS A 50 -2.18 -17.99 0.93
CA HIS A 50 -2.30 -17.95 -0.51
C HIS A 50 -3.73 -18.38 -0.82
N MET A 51 -4.64 -17.41 -0.80
CA MET A 51 -6.05 -17.59 -1.03
C MET A 51 -6.15 -17.91 -2.51
N SER A 52 -6.14 -19.21 -2.82
CA SER A 52 -6.19 -19.71 -4.17
C SER A 52 -7.44 -19.16 -4.87
N HIS A 53 -7.31 -18.97 -6.17
CA HIS A 53 -8.31 -18.50 -7.13
C HIS A 53 -9.65 -19.27 -7.11
N GLU A 54 -9.78 -20.30 -6.27
CA GLU A 54 -10.92 -21.21 -6.22
C GLU A 54 -12.01 -20.79 -5.23
N MET A 55 -11.85 -19.68 -4.50
CA MET A 55 -12.81 -19.32 -3.44
C MET A 55 -14.01 -18.48 -3.91
N PHE A 56 -13.94 -17.79 -5.04
CA PHE A 56 -15.07 -17.04 -5.59
C PHE A 56 -14.90 -16.83 -7.10
N GLY A 57 -16.00 -16.63 -7.80
CA GLY A 57 -16.06 -16.31 -9.21
C GLY A 57 -17.12 -15.26 -9.51
N TYR A 58 -17.16 -14.82 -10.77
CA TYR A 58 -18.15 -13.87 -11.29
C TYR A 58 -19.22 -14.55 -12.15
N GLU A 59 -19.03 -15.84 -12.44
CA GLU A 59 -19.99 -16.63 -13.19
C GLU A 59 -21.25 -16.91 -12.38
N ASN A 60 -22.36 -17.19 -13.06
CA ASN A 60 -23.63 -17.54 -12.42
C ASN A 60 -23.65 -19.00 -11.95
N ASP A 61 -22.64 -19.39 -11.16
CA ASP A 61 -22.47 -20.73 -10.63
C ASP A 61 -22.42 -20.74 -9.08
N ALA A 62 -21.95 -21.85 -8.50
CA ALA A 62 -21.87 -22.02 -7.06
C ALA A 62 -20.92 -21.04 -6.36
N THR A 63 -19.96 -20.47 -7.09
CA THR A 63 -18.95 -19.51 -6.63
C THR A 63 -19.29 -18.06 -6.98
N GLY A 64 -20.40 -17.85 -7.68
CA GLY A 64 -20.84 -16.56 -8.20
C GLY A 64 -21.27 -15.53 -7.17
N PRO A 65 -21.48 -14.27 -7.60
CA PRO A 65 -21.82 -13.15 -6.72
C PRO A 65 -23.05 -13.38 -5.83
N ALA A 66 -24.07 -14.04 -6.37
CA ALA A 66 -25.28 -14.39 -5.62
C ALA A 66 -25.04 -15.38 -4.46
N LYS A 67 -23.85 -15.98 -4.38
CA LYS A 67 -23.47 -17.00 -3.39
C LYS A 67 -22.35 -16.56 -2.45
N TRP A 68 -21.67 -15.44 -2.71
CA TRP A 68 -20.52 -14.99 -1.93
C TRP A 68 -20.74 -14.98 -0.41
N GLY A 69 -21.90 -14.49 0.05
CA GLY A 69 -22.23 -14.48 1.48
C GLY A 69 -22.33 -15.86 2.15
N SER A 70 -22.44 -16.93 1.36
CA SER A 70 -22.53 -18.32 1.83
C SER A 70 -21.26 -19.14 1.60
N LEU A 71 -20.28 -18.62 0.83
CA LEU A 71 -19.05 -19.36 0.52
C LEU A 71 -18.18 -19.53 1.78
N HIS A 72 -18.08 -18.47 2.58
CA HIS A 72 -17.36 -18.49 3.85
C HIS A 72 -18.13 -17.73 4.92
N LYS A 73 -18.08 -18.22 6.16
CA LYS A 73 -18.73 -17.58 7.32
C LYS A 73 -18.29 -16.12 7.51
N GLU A 74 -17.03 -15.83 7.19
CA GLU A 74 -16.43 -14.50 7.30
C GLU A 74 -16.98 -13.50 6.28
N TRP A 75 -17.70 -13.99 5.26
CA TRP A 75 -18.21 -13.22 4.11
C TRP A 75 -19.73 -13.00 4.20
N ALA A 76 -20.38 -13.42 5.28
CA ALA A 76 -21.84 -13.29 5.47
C ALA A 76 -22.39 -11.89 5.11
N VAL A 77 -21.59 -10.85 5.35
CA VAL A 77 -21.91 -9.45 5.03
C VAL A 77 -22.13 -9.17 3.54
N CYS A 78 -21.57 -9.99 2.64
CA CYS A 78 -21.85 -9.90 1.20
C CYS A 78 -23.30 -10.29 0.88
N GLY A 79 -23.95 -11.09 1.73
CA GLY A 79 -25.34 -11.51 1.56
C GLY A 79 -26.35 -10.67 2.35
N ASP A 80 -26.00 -10.20 3.55
CA ASP A 80 -26.94 -9.49 4.44
C ASP A 80 -26.63 -8.00 4.64
N GLY A 81 -25.45 -7.54 4.21
CA GLY A 81 -24.98 -6.17 4.31
C GLY A 81 -25.88 -5.16 3.58
N LYS A 82 -25.82 -3.90 4.02
CA LYS A 82 -26.65 -2.80 3.48
C LYS A 82 -25.84 -1.69 2.81
N LYS A 83 -24.52 -1.82 2.82
CA LYS A 83 -23.59 -0.90 2.15
C LYS A 83 -22.86 -1.71 1.10
N GLN A 84 -22.84 -1.20 -0.12
CA GLN A 84 -22.28 -1.88 -1.28
C GLN A 84 -21.51 -0.87 -2.13
N SER A 85 -20.45 -1.37 -2.74
CA SER A 85 -19.79 -0.81 -3.92
C SER A 85 -19.72 -1.92 -4.96
N PRO A 86 -19.75 -1.59 -6.26
CA PRO A 86 -19.80 -0.24 -6.84
C PRO A 86 -21.18 0.43 -6.81
N ILE A 87 -21.20 1.76 -6.98
CA ILE A 87 -22.41 2.58 -7.12
C ILE A 87 -22.34 3.50 -8.35
N ASP A 88 -23.50 3.99 -8.78
CA ASP A 88 -23.58 5.11 -9.73
C ASP A 88 -23.54 6.45 -8.99
N ILE A 89 -22.50 7.24 -9.24
CA ILE A 89 -22.29 8.54 -8.64
C ILE A 89 -23.00 9.58 -9.49
N THR A 90 -24.23 9.93 -9.11
CA THR A 90 -25.09 10.86 -9.84
C THR A 90 -25.01 12.28 -9.27
N THR A 91 -25.15 12.41 -7.95
CA THR A 91 -25.05 13.68 -7.23
C THR A 91 -23.82 13.70 -6.37
N VAL A 92 -22.84 14.53 -6.73
CA VAL A 92 -21.69 14.82 -5.86
C VAL A 92 -22.05 16.07 -5.07
N GLU A 93 -22.71 15.90 -3.92
CA GLU A 93 -22.75 17.00 -2.94
C GLU A 93 -21.40 17.03 -2.22
N PRO A 94 -20.57 18.07 -2.39
CA PRO A 94 -19.31 18.16 -1.66
C PRO A 94 -19.65 18.24 -0.18
N GLN A 95 -19.30 17.21 0.58
CA GLN A 95 -19.44 17.27 2.02
C GLN A 95 -18.50 18.34 2.56
N LYS A 96 -19.05 19.30 3.31
CA LYS A 96 -18.24 20.21 4.13
C LYS A 96 -17.56 19.40 5.22
N VAL A 97 -16.34 18.97 4.95
CA VAL A 97 -15.46 18.37 5.96
C VAL A 97 -14.72 19.49 6.70
N LYS A 98 -14.64 19.38 8.03
CA LYS A 98 -13.92 20.37 8.86
C LYS A 98 -12.42 20.36 8.57
N GLU A 99 -11.87 19.16 8.36
CA GLU A 99 -10.47 18.93 8.06
C GLU A 99 -10.32 18.54 6.59
N PRO A 100 -9.33 19.09 5.87
CA PRO A 100 -9.07 18.71 4.49
C PRO A 100 -8.63 17.25 4.41
N LEU A 101 -8.92 16.62 3.27
CA LEU A 101 -8.28 15.35 2.92
C LEU A 101 -6.79 15.62 2.68
N MET A 102 -5.92 14.92 3.42
CA MET A 102 -4.48 15.03 3.23
C MET A 102 -3.92 13.74 2.66
N GLN A 103 -3.09 13.88 1.62
CA GLN A 103 -2.42 12.78 0.94
C GLN A 103 -0.91 12.97 1.08
N ALA A 104 -0.22 11.97 1.64
CA ALA A 104 1.22 11.96 1.81
C ALA A 104 1.79 10.66 1.26
N TYR A 105 1.86 10.57 -0.07
CA TYR A 105 2.37 9.41 -0.78
C TYR A 105 3.90 9.51 -0.97
N LYS A 106 4.58 8.40 -0.69
CA LYS A 106 6.02 8.24 -0.86
C LYS A 106 6.28 7.00 -1.71
N ALA A 107 7.32 7.08 -2.54
CA ALA A 107 7.85 5.90 -3.19
C ALA A 107 8.28 4.87 -2.12
N GLY A 108 8.05 3.60 -2.41
CA GLY A 108 8.38 2.50 -1.52
C GLY A 108 8.47 1.20 -2.29
N ALA A 109 9.13 0.21 -1.72
CA ALA A 109 9.25 -1.11 -2.34
C ALA A 109 7.89 -1.81 -2.35
N THR A 110 7.48 -2.27 -3.53
CA THR A 110 6.24 -3.03 -3.73
C THR A 110 6.52 -4.36 -4.41
N THR A 111 5.63 -5.31 -4.21
CA THR A 111 5.48 -6.47 -5.09
C THR A 111 4.30 -6.25 -6.02
N ILE A 112 4.40 -6.75 -7.24
CA ILE A 112 3.26 -6.85 -8.17
C ILE A 112 2.73 -8.28 -8.15
N GLN A 113 1.41 -8.42 -8.16
CA GLN A 113 0.72 -9.69 -8.18
C GLN A 113 -0.39 -9.65 -9.22
N ASN A 114 -0.49 -10.68 -10.07
CA ASN A 114 -1.67 -10.95 -10.86
C ASN A 114 -2.52 -11.95 -10.07
N ARG A 115 -3.73 -11.55 -9.66
CA ARG A 115 -4.63 -12.37 -8.85
C ARG A 115 -5.72 -13.06 -9.69
N GLY A 116 -5.61 -13.00 -11.01
CA GLY A 116 -6.55 -13.57 -11.97
C GLY A 116 -7.75 -12.67 -12.29
N HIS A 117 -8.19 -11.86 -11.32
CA HIS A 117 -9.25 -10.85 -11.50
C HIS A 117 -8.72 -9.41 -11.55
N ASP A 118 -7.48 -9.17 -11.09
CA ASP A 118 -6.83 -7.87 -11.20
C ASP A 118 -5.30 -7.98 -11.11
N TYR A 119 -4.66 -6.83 -11.32
CA TYR A 119 -3.26 -6.59 -10.96
C TYR A 119 -3.20 -5.77 -9.68
N MET A 120 -2.36 -6.18 -8.74
CA MET A 120 -2.22 -5.53 -7.45
C MET A 120 -0.74 -5.21 -7.17
N LEU A 121 -0.47 -3.97 -6.80
CA LEU A 121 0.74 -3.57 -6.11
C LEU A 121 0.51 -3.66 -4.60
N LYS A 122 1.38 -4.36 -3.88
CA LYS A 122 1.30 -4.51 -2.42
C LYS A 122 2.58 -4.00 -1.74
N TRP A 123 2.41 -3.20 -0.70
CA TRP A 123 3.52 -2.76 0.15
C TRP A 123 3.69 -3.74 1.31
N LYS A 124 4.94 -4.17 1.55
CA LYS A 124 5.29 -4.96 2.74
C LYS A 124 5.19 -4.09 4.01
N ASP A 125 5.81 -2.92 3.97
CA ASP A 125 5.80 -1.92 5.03
C ASP A 125 5.45 -0.55 4.42
N GLY A 126 4.16 -0.20 4.42
CA GLY A 126 3.68 1.06 3.85
C GLY A 126 4.04 2.27 4.74
N ASN A 127 4.64 3.30 4.14
CA ASN A 127 4.92 4.59 4.80
C ASN A 127 4.09 5.75 4.22
N SER A 128 3.26 5.46 3.22
CA SER A 128 2.35 6.38 2.55
C SER A 128 1.05 6.51 3.35
N LYS A 129 0.56 7.74 3.51
CA LYS A 129 -0.56 8.06 4.40
C LYS A 129 -1.69 8.79 3.70
N LEU A 130 -2.91 8.45 4.09
CA LEU A 130 -4.13 9.19 3.82
C LEU A 130 -4.72 9.65 5.16
N THR A 131 -4.98 10.95 5.30
CA THR A 131 -5.66 11.48 6.49
C THR A 131 -7.06 11.93 6.11
N VAL A 132 -8.07 11.29 6.70
CA VAL A 132 -9.49 11.61 6.50
C VAL A 132 -10.06 12.07 7.83
N GLN A 133 -10.54 13.31 7.91
CA GLN A 133 -11.13 13.87 9.14
C GLN A 133 -10.22 13.71 10.37
N GLY A 134 -8.91 13.96 10.19
CA GLY A 134 -7.90 13.84 11.25
C GLY A 134 -7.46 12.41 11.58
N LYS A 135 -8.08 11.39 10.98
CA LYS A 135 -7.73 9.99 11.17
C LYS A 135 -6.78 9.50 10.07
N GLU A 136 -5.67 8.88 10.48
CA GLU A 136 -4.64 8.41 9.56
C GLU A 136 -4.86 6.95 9.14
N TYR A 137 -4.71 6.70 7.85
CA TYR A 137 -4.74 5.39 7.22
C TYR A 137 -3.45 5.18 6.42
N THR A 138 -2.89 3.98 6.48
CA THR A 138 -1.64 3.62 5.80
C THR A 138 -1.97 2.89 4.50
N LEU A 139 -1.39 3.33 3.37
CA LEU A 139 -1.55 2.63 2.10
C LEU A 139 -1.00 1.20 2.20
N LYS A 140 -1.82 0.22 1.80
CA LYS A 140 -1.48 -1.20 1.84
C LYS A 140 -1.31 -1.78 0.44
N GLN A 141 -2.23 -1.42 -0.46
CA GLN A 141 -2.22 -1.92 -1.83
C GLN A 141 -2.85 -0.91 -2.79
N VAL A 142 -2.52 -1.07 -4.07
CA VAL A 142 -3.20 -0.44 -5.19
C VAL A 142 -3.57 -1.56 -6.17
N HIS A 143 -4.78 -1.56 -6.67
CA HIS A 143 -5.20 -2.50 -7.71
C HIS A 143 -6.08 -1.81 -8.74
N TRP A 144 -6.24 -2.47 -9.90
CA TRP A 144 -6.98 -1.93 -11.03
C TRP A 144 -8.09 -2.87 -11.45
N HIS A 145 -9.25 -2.29 -11.69
CA HIS A 145 -10.40 -2.94 -12.31
C HIS A 145 -10.54 -2.46 -13.75
N GLU A 146 -10.89 -3.38 -14.64
CA GLU A 146 -11.23 -3.08 -16.03
C GLU A 146 -12.52 -3.83 -16.41
N PRO A 147 -13.61 -3.12 -16.77
CA PRO A 147 -13.77 -1.66 -16.79
C PRO A 147 -13.85 -1.04 -15.39
N SER A 148 -14.11 0.27 -15.27
CA SER A 148 -14.42 0.86 -13.95
C SER A 148 -15.62 0.15 -13.33
N GLU A 149 -15.60 -0.10 -12.03
CA GLU A 149 -16.73 -0.70 -11.32
C GLU A 149 -17.80 0.38 -11.08
N HIS A 150 -17.39 1.54 -10.58
CA HIS A 150 -18.24 2.71 -10.37
C HIS A 150 -18.54 3.42 -11.70
N THR A 151 -19.69 4.09 -11.74
CA THR A 151 -20.09 4.95 -12.85
C THR A 151 -20.32 6.38 -12.38
N ILE A 152 -20.30 7.34 -13.30
CA ILE A 152 -20.73 8.72 -13.04
C ILE A 152 -21.88 9.05 -13.97
N ASN A 153 -23.05 9.35 -13.41
CA ASN A 153 -24.28 9.59 -14.18
C ASN A 153 -24.52 8.48 -15.22
N GLY A 154 -24.42 7.22 -14.79
CA GLY A 154 -24.55 6.03 -15.63
C GLY A 154 -23.39 5.79 -16.60
N THR A 155 -22.40 6.67 -16.66
CA THR A 155 -21.24 6.51 -17.56
C THR A 155 -20.15 5.70 -16.90
N ARG A 156 -19.83 4.54 -17.49
CA ARG A 156 -18.69 3.69 -17.12
C ARG A 156 -17.40 4.19 -17.77
N PHE A 157 -16.31 4.14 -17.02
CA PHE A 157 -14.97 4.54 -17.44
C PHE A 157 -14.16 3.31 -17.87
N ASP A 158 -13.04 3.56 -18.54
CA ASP A 158 -12.26 2.48 -19.17
C ASP A 158 -11.58 1.60 -18.12
N ALA A 159 -11.17 2.17 -16.99
CA ALA A 159 -10.65 1.43 -15.84
C ALA A 159 -10.86 2.22 -14.54
N GLU A 160 -10.65 1.57 -13.41
CA GLU A 160 -10.69 2.17 -12.08
C GLU A 160 -9.53 1.67 -11.22
N MET A 161 -8.79 2.60 -10.63
CA MET A 161 -7.72 2.28 -9.69
C MET A 161 -8.21 2.48 -8.27
N HIS A 162 -8.08 1.46 -7.43
CA HIS A 162 -8.35 1.54 -6.00
C HIS A 162 -7.04 1.62 -5.23
N MET A 163 -6.92 2.64 -4.38
CA MET A 163 -5.83 2.77 -3.42
C MET A 163 -6.36 2.48 -2.03
N VAL A 164 -5.98 1.33 -1.48
CA VAL A 164 -6.54 0.81 -0.23
C VAL A 164 -5.66 1.18 0.93
N HIS A 165 -6.24 1.87 1.91
CA HIS A 165 -5.57 2.27 3.13
C HIS A 165 -6.24 1.63 4.34
N GLU A 166 -5.44 1.32 5.35
CA GLU A 166 -5.90 0.73 6.61
C GLU A 166 -5.38 1.48 7.83
N ASP A 167 -6.24 1.64 8.83
CA ASP A 167 -5.85 2.15 10.14
C ASP A 167 -5.49 1.00 11.11
N PRO A 168 -4.98 1.30 12.32
CA PRO A 168 -4.67 0.26 13.32
C PRO A 168 -5.87 -0.55 13.83
N SER A 169 -7.11 -0.07 13.65
CA SER A 169 -8.34 -0.81 13.96
C SER A 169 -8.85 -1.68 12.81
N MET A 170 -8.10 -1.75 11.69
CA MET A 170 -8.47 -2.41 10.43
C MET A 170 -9.64 -1.75 9.67
N ALA A 171 -10.03 -0.53 10.04
CA ALA A 171 -10.94 0.26 9.23
C ALA A 171 -10.23 0.66 7.91
N ARG A 172 -10.98 0.64 6.80
CA ARG A 172 -10.45 0.91 5.48
C ARG A 172 -10.87 2.26 4.95
N ALA A 173 -9.97 2.91 4.25
CA ALA A 173 -10.25 4.08 3.42
C ALA A 173 -9.73 3.80 2.01
N VAL A 174 -10.62 3.82 1.02
CA VAL A 174 -10.29 3.54 -0.38
C VAL A 174 -10.41 4.83 -1.17
N VAL A 175 -9.31 5.25 -1.81
CA VAL A 175 -9.36 6.29 -2.84
C VAL A 175 -9.57 5.58 -4.17
N SER A 176 -10.70 5.84 -4.80
CA SER A 176 -10.96 5.37 -6.16
C SER A 176 -10.59 6.45 -7.16
N VAL A 177 -9.98 6.06 -8.27
CA VAL A 177 -9.58 6.93 -9.38
C VAL A 177 -10.09 6.34 -10.68
N LEU A 178 -10.99 7.06 -11.36
CA LEU A 178 -11.49 6.66 -12.67
C LEU A 178 -10.50 7.03 -13.78
N LEU A 179 -10.33 6.14 -14.76
CA LEU A 179 -9.34 6.26 -15.82
C LEU A 179 -10.03 6.25 -17.19
N SER A 180 -9.54 7.04 -18.16
CA SER A 180 -10.09 7.05 -19.51
C SER A 180 -9.04 7.22 -20.59
N THR A 181 -8.97 6.29 -21.52
CA THR A 181 -8.19 6.36 -22.76
C THR A 181 -8.49 7.60 -23.61
N LYS A 182 -9.68 8.18 -23.48
CA LYS A 182 -10.18 9.24 -24.37
C LYS A 182 -9.68 10.64 -24.03
N ALA A 183 -9.13 10.87 -22.84
CA ALA A 183 -8.74 12.20 -22.40
C ALA A 183 -7.63 12.18 -21.33
N GLY A 184 -6.81 13.24 -21.26
CA GLY A 184 -5.79 13.46 -20.21
C GLY A 184 -4.34 13.29 -20.70
N GLN A 185 -3.42 12.97 -19.78
CA GLN A 185 -2.05 12.53 -20.09
C GLN A 185 -1.87 11.02 -19.80
N PRO A 186 -1.06 10.29 -20.59
CA PRO A 186 -0.74 8.90 -20.32
C PRO A 186 -0.14 8.71 -18.93
N ASN A 187 -0.55 7.66 -18.21
CA ASN A 187 0.06 7.31 -16.93
C ASN A 187 1.28 6.41 -17.16
N ALA A 188 2.46 6.86 -16.75
CA ALA A 188 3.69 6.09 -16.87
C ALA A 188 3.62 4.73 -16.16
N VAL A 189 2.98 4.67 -14.98
CA VAL A 189 2.81 3.41 -14.23
C VAL A 189 1.87 2.46 -14.96
N LEU A 190 0.75 2.95 -15.51
CA LEU A 190 -0.16 2.10 -16.29
C LEU A 190 0.48 1.59 -17.57
N THR A 191 1.41 2.36 -18.16
CA THR A 191 2.14 1.90 -19.35
C THR A 191 3.07 0.72 -19.02
N GLU A 192 3.60 0.65 -17.79
CA GLU A 192 4.44 -0.46 -17.32
C GLU A 192 3.61 -1.65 -16.83
N VAL A 193 2.51 -1.39 -16.11
CA VAL A 193 1.65 -2.43 -15.49
C VAL A 193 0.69 -3.04 -16.52
N VAL A 194 0.14 -2.23 -17.43
CA VAL A 194 -0.82 -2.64 -18.46
C VAL A 194 -0.17 -2.37 -19.81
N THR A 195 0.65 -3.32 -20.25
CA THR A 195 1.53 -3.20 -21.43
C THR A 195 0.82 -2.94 -22.76
N THR A 196 -0.52 -2.96 -22.80
CA THR A 196 -1.31 -2.83 -24.03
C THR A 196 -2.26 -1.64 -24.10
N THR A 197 -2.41 -0.81 -23.07
CA THR A 197 -3.35 0.31 -23.13
C THR A 197 -2.73 1.66 -22.76
N CYS A 198 -2.84 2.61 -23.69
CA CYS A 198 -2.62 4.03 -23.44
C CYS A 198 -3.78 4.54 -22.56
N LEU A 199 -3.81 4.12 -21.29
CA LEU A 199 -4.75 4.65 -20.33
C LEU A 199 -4.31 6.06 -19.95
N THR A 200 -5.22 6.98 -20.25
CA THR A 200 -5.03 8.39 -20.04
C THR A 200 -5.80 8.76 -18.75
N VAL A 201 -5.22 9.60 -17.88
CA VAL A 201 -5.82 9.86 -16.57
C VAL A 201 -6.65 11.14 -16.62
N HIS A 202 -7.98 11.00 -16.57
CA HIS A 202 -8.85 12.05 -16.04
C HIS A 202 -9.16 11.73 -14.59
N LEU A 203 -8.48 12.39 -13.67
CA LEU A 203 -8.67 12.17 -12.23
C LEU A 203 -10.05 12.70 -11.80
N LYS A 204 -11.08 11.87 -11.90
CA LYS A 204 -12.21 11.93 -10.98
C LYS A 204 -11.95 10.90 -9.90
N TRP A 205 -11.90 11.37 -8.67
CA TRP A 205 -11.61 10.53 -7.52
C TRP A 205 -12.58 10.80 -6.38
N PHE A 206 -12.80 9.78 -5.57
CA PHE A 206 -13.61 9.86 -4.36
C PHE A 206 -13.04 8.94 -3.30
N VAL A 207 -13.46 9.15 -2.04
CA VAL A 207 -13.01 8.35 -0.90
C VAL A 207 -14.20 7.63 -0.29
N SER A 208 -14.08 6.31 -0.15
CA SER A 208 -14.99 5.47 0.64
C SER A 208 -14.31 5.09 1.95
N ILE A 209 -15.09 5.03 3.05
CA ILE A 209 -14.60 4.57 4.36
C ILE A 209 -15.52 3.46 4.84
N SER A 210 -14.94 2.34 5.24
CA SER A 210 -15.66 1.21 5.82
C SER A 210 -15.05 0.77 7.15
N SER A 211 -15.93 0.42 8.08
CA SER A 211 -15.55 -0.25 9.32
C SER A 211 -15.29 -1.74 9.08
N PRO A 212 -14.53 -2.42 9.96
CA PRO A 212 -14.27 -3.85 9.82
C PRO A 212 -15.52 -4.74 9.77
N THR A 213 -16.65 -4.27 10.29
CA THR A 213 -17.93 -5.00 10.31
C THR A 213 -18.75 -4.85 9.04
N GLU A 214 -18.38 -3.93 8.15
CA GLU A 214 -19.12 -3.63 6.91
C GLU A 214 -18.53 -4.33 5.69
N ARG A 215 -17.53 -5.21 5.89
CA ARG A 215 -16.80 -5.90 4.83
C ARG A 215 -16.40 -7.32 5.26
N PRO A 216 -16.13 -8.23 4.32
CA PRO A 216 -15.61 -9.56 4.63
C PRO A 216 -14.32 -9.49 5.44
N ARG A 217 -14.20 -10.31 6.49
CA ARG A 217 -12.92 -10.48 7.19
C ARG A 217 -12.00 -11.33 6.33
N ASN A 218 -10.78 -10.86 6.10
CA ASN A 218 -9.78 -11.45 5.20
C ASN A 218 -10.20 -11.57 3.72
N GLY A 219 -11.42 -11.20 3.35
CA GLY A 219 -11.78 -11.05 1.95
C GLY A 219 -10.97 -9.91 1.34
N ASN A 220 -10.39 -10.18 0.17
CA ASN A 220 -10.00 -9.11 -0.72
C ASN A 220 -11.25 -8.25 -1.00
N GLU A 221 -11.09 -6.96 -1.25
CA GLU A 221 -12.21 -6.01 -1.41
C GLU A 221 -13.19 -6.32 -2.54
N HIS A 222 -12.95 -7.40 -3.29
CA HIS A 222 -13.68 -7.83 -4.48
C HIS A 222 -14.85 -8.78 -4.19
N ILE A 223 -15.26 -8.91 -2.92
CA ILE A 223 -16.38 -9.75 -2.48
C ILE A 223 -17.38 -8.88 -1.73
#